data_AF-A0A2D6L9J4-F1
#
_entry.id   AF-A0A2D6L9J4-F1
#
_cell.length_a   1.000
_cell.length_b   1.000
_cell.length_c   1.000
_cell.angle_alpha   90.00
_cell.angle_beta   90.00
_cell.angle_gamma   90.00
#
_symmetry.space_group_name_H-M   'P 1'
#
loop_
_entity.id
_entity.type
_entity.pdbx_description
1 polymer ?
#
loop_
_entity_poly.entity_id
_entity_poly.type
_entity_poly.pdbx_seq_one_letter_code
_entity_poly.pdbx_strand_id
1 'polypeptide(L)'
;MTQHIESEQNKRLRNKFDFKKYGFYSVTPYIDAQIGFGCKKKLNPQDTKNVSGIGIYIPNKTYNEPSLTRKAFYITATYGEELPEGIRMRSEHNFLEPIDLEFRDEFFYDVNTEKLHKGNKEITANELLLEVYGKHIKTTRPFRGLFLRAKLRVWRIWLPWLFTLISNIFHYLLFFISGDKYAYEFLLQEENLNGQIISSRMKGRVSEDTGSAKTKEKEEEAKKIDFFGNKVPRWPIVFYSALHLCIWFLIKYFSIQTDQIEYFFSNNFLVVLYVIVSFWLIETVLPFLLKKLIKYSSTLSRLASHKKIKA
;
A
#
# COMPACT_ATOMS: atom_id res chain seq x y z
N MET A 1 -21.94 4.37 29.86
CA MET A 1 -20.92 3.30 29.90
C MET A 1 -21.60 1.99 29.61
N THR A 2 -21.58 1.54 28.35
CA THR A 2 -22.03 0.20 27.97
C THR A 2 -20.95 -0.80 28.38
N GLN A 3 -21.25 -1.71 29.31
CA GLN A 3 -20.37 -2.84 29.60
C GLN A 3 -20.32 -3.72 28.35
N HIS A 4 -19.21 -3.67 27.62
CA HIS A 4 -19.00 -4.57 26.49
C HIS A 4 -18.77 -5.99 27.03
N ILE A 5 -19.68 -6.89 26.66
CA ILE A 5 -19.60 -8.31 27.00
C ILE A 5 -18.66 -8.98 26.00
N GLU A 6 -17.49 -9.41 26.48
CA GLU A 6 -16.57 -10.25 25.69
C GLU A 6 -17.29 -11.52 25.21
N SER A 7 -17.12 -11.88 23.93
CA SER A 7 -17.73 -13.09 23.37
C SER A 7 -17.18 -14.34 24.08
N GLU A 8 -18.05 -15.32 24.34
CA GLU A 8 -17.65 -16.59 24.97
C GLU A 8 -16.60 -17.33 24.13
N GLN A 9 -16.68 -17.22 22.81
CA GLN A 9 -15.71 -17.83 21.91
C GLN A 9 -14.32 -17.18 22.03
N ASN A 10 -14.23 -15.87 22.22
CA ASN A 10 -12.96 -15.20 22.48
C ASN A 10 -12.35 -15.64 23.81
N LYS A 11 -13.18 -15.78 24.86
CA LYS A 11 -12.74 -16.32 26.16
C LYS A 11 -12.17 -17.73 26.00
N ARG A 12 -12.89 -18.62 25.29
CA ARG A 12 -12.43 -19.99 25.05
C ARG A 12 -11.12 -20.04 24.28
N LEU A 13 -10.97 -19.23 23.22
CA LEU A 13 -9.71 -19.15 22.48
C LEU A 13 -8.58 -18.64 23.37
N ARG A 14 -8.79 -17.53 24.10
CA ARG A 14 -7.78 -16.93 24.99
C ARG A 14 -7.30 -17.91 26.05
N ASN A 15 -8.20 -18.72 26.61
CA ASN A 15 -7.87 -19.71 27.63
C ASN A 15 -6.97 -20.85 27.11
N LYS A 16 -6.80 -21.01 25.80
CA LYS A 16 -5.84 -21.98 25.22
C LYS A 16 -4.39 -21.53 25.34
N PHE A 17 -4.15 -20.24 25.59
CA PHE A 17 -2.82 -19.65 25.70
C PHE A 17 -2.36 -19.58 27.16
N ASP A 18 -1.15 -20.04 27.43
CA ASP A 18 -0.51 -19.96 28.75
C ASP A 18 0.43 -18.74 28.81
N PHE A 19 -0.18 -17.55 28.84
CA PHE A 19 0.58 -16.30 28.79
C PHE A 19 1.62 -16.18 29.91
N LYS A 20 1.21 -16.55 31.14
CA LYS A 20 2.05 -16.42 32.34
C LYS A 20 3.29 -17.31 32.24
N LYS A 21 3.16 -18.57 31.81
CA LYS A 21 4.28 -19.49 31.63
C LYS A 21 5.33 -18.97 30.67
N TYR A 22 4.91 -18.26 29.61
CA TYR A 22 5.83 -17.72 28.61
C TYR A 22 6.18 -16.24 28.81
N GLY A 23 5.83 -15.65 29.97
CA GLY A 23 6.20 -14.28 30.34
C GLY A 23 5.46 -13.19 29.55
N PHE A 24 4.29 -13.52 28.98
CA PHE A 24 3.38 -12.53 28.40
C PHE A 24 2.45 -11.98 29.48
N TYR A 25 2.15 -10.69 29.41
CA TYR A 25 1.35 -9.96 30.39
C TYR A 25 0.43 -8.94 29.71
N SER A 26 -0.40 -8.25 30.49
CA SER A 26 -1.38 -7.26 30.01
C SER A 26 -2.23 -7.79 28.83
N VAL A 27 -2.84 -8.96 29.03
CA VAL A 27 -3.70 -9.56 28.01
C VAL A 27 -5.03 -8.83 27.99
N THR A 28 -5.33 -8.17 26.88
CA THR A 28 -6.54 -7.36 26.71
C THR A 28 -7.35 -7.88 25.54
N PRO A 29 -8.63 -8.22 25.71
CA PRO A 29 -9.49 -8.54 24.57
C PRO A 29 -9.65 -7.31 23.67
N TYR A 30 -9.78 -7.53 22.37
CA TYR A 30 -10.19 -6.44 21.49
C TYR A 30 -11.68 -6.18 21.66
N ILE A 31 -12.02 -4.91 21.79
CA ILE A 31 -13.40 -4.47 22.06
C ILE A 31 -14.25 -4.59 20.79
N ASP A 32 -13.62 -4.50 19.61
CA ASP A 32 -14.32 -4.35 18.33
C ASP A 32 -14.22 -5.57 17.39
N ALA A 33 -13.64 -6.68 17.87
CA ALA A 33 -13.54 -7.93 17.13
C ALA A 33 -14.30 -9.05 17.86
N GLN A 34 -15.07 -9.86 17.13
CA GLN A 34 -15.74 -11.04 17.71
C GLN A 34 -14.74 -12.03 18.32
N ILE A 35 -13.54 -12.12 17.75
CA ILE A 35 -12.42 -12.90 18.27
C ILE A 35 -11.14 -12.07 18.11
N GLY A 36 -10.51 -11.73 19.23
CA GLY A 36 -9.20 -11.12 19.25
C GLY A 36 -8.72 -10.67 20.63
N PHE A 37 -7.41 -10.63 20.79
CA PHE A 37 -6.75 -10.14 21.99
C PHE A 37 -5.35 -9.62 21.67
N GLY A 38 -4.88 -8.70 22.50
CA GLY A 38 -3.50 -8.25 22.56
C GLY A 38 -2.79 -8.78 23.81
N CYS A 39 -1.48 -8.95 23.73
CA CYS A 39 -0.63 -9.24 24.88
C CYS A 39 0.73 -8.55 24.73
N LYS A 40 1.46 -8.41 25.83
CA LYS A 40 2.76 -7.74 25.89
C LYS A 40 3.83 -8.67 26.42
N LYS A 41 5.08 -8.45 26.02
CA LYS A 41 6.24 -9.13 26.59
C LYS A 41 7.47 -8.22 26.57
N LYS A 42 8.14 -8.11 27.71
CA LYS A 42 9.40 -7.36 27.82
C LYS A 42 10.56 -8.23 27.31
N LEU A 43 11.51 -7.63 26.61
CA LEU A 43 12.77 -8.31 26.29
C LEU A 43 13.62 -8.54 27.55
N ASN A 44 13.61 -7.56 28.46
CA ASN A 44 14.27 -7.62 29.76
C ASN A 44 13.28 -7.08 30.82
N PRO A 45 13.13 -7.68 32.00
CA PRO A 45 12.21 -7.21 33.05
C PRO A 45 12.31 -5.73 33.39
N GLN A 46 13.51 -5.14 33.29
CA GLN A 46 13.76 -3.71 33.59
C GLN A 46 13.58 -2.79 32.37
N ASP A 47 13.36 -3.34 31.18
CA ASP A 47 13.28 -2.58 29.94
C ASP A 47 11.86 -2.07 29.69
N THR A 48 11.68 -0.76 29.80
CA THR A 48 10.44 -0.06 29.46
C THR A 48 10.42 0.38 28.00
N LYS A 49 11.56 0.39 27.31
CA LYS A 49 11.70 0.93 25.95
C LYS A 49 11.48 -0.12 24.87
N ASN A 50 11.87 -1.38 25.08
CA ASN A 50 11.71 -2.46 24.10
C ASN A 50 10.65 -3.48 24.52
N VAL A 51 9.40 -3.03 24.65
CA VAL A 51 8.27 -3.92 24.89
C VAL A 51 7.70 -4.41 23.55
N SER A 52 7.53 -5.72 23.45
CA SER A 52 6.88 -6.38 22.31
C SER A 52 5.39 -6.48 22.57
N GLY A 53 4.57 -5.81 21.77
CA GLY A 53 3.14 -6.05 21.68
C GLY A 53 2.85 -7.13 20.63
N ILE A 54 1.95 -8.07 20.93
CA ILE A 54 1.41 -9.02 19.96
C ILE A 54 -0.10 -8.92 19.97
N GLY A 55 -0.70 -8.56 18.84
CA GLY A 55 -2.14 -8.58 18.61
C GLY A 55 -2.52 -9.77 17.75
N ILE A 56 -3.52 -10.54 18.16
CA ILE A 56 -4.07 -11.67 17.38
C ILE A 56 -5.56 -11.45 17.27
N TYR A 57 -6.09 -11.38 16.05
CA TYR A 57 -7.54 -11.26 15.84
C TYR A 57 -7.99 -11.85 14.51
N ILE A 58 -9.29 -12.10 14.40
CA ILE A 58 -9.96 -12.49 13.15
C ILE A 58 -10.81 -11.28 12.72
N PRO A 59 -10.58 -10.71 11.52
CA PRO A 59 -11.41 -9.62 11.03
C PRO A 59 -12.88 -10.03 10.96
N ASN A 60 -13.81 -9.14 11.36
CA ASN A 60 -15.25 -9.43 11.38
C ASN A 60 -15.77 -9.91 10.02
N LYS A 61 -15.25 -9.34 8.91
CA LYS A 61 -15.57 -9.79 7.56
C LYS A 61 -15.22 -11.28 7.34
N THR A 62 -13.99 -11.66 7.66
CA THR A 62 -13.52 -13.05 7.54
C THR A 62 -14.31 -13.97 8.46
N TYR A 63 -14.59 -13.52 9.68
CA TYR A 63 -15.36 -14.29 10.65
C TYR A 63 -16.79 -14.56 10.17
N ASN A 64 -17.49 -13.54 9.66
CA ASN A 64 -18.88 -13.63 9.22
C ASN A 64 -19.07 -14.35 7.87
N GLU A 65 -17.99 -14.71 7.16
CA GLU A 65 -18.07 -15.39 5.87
C GLU A 65 -18.51 -16.87 6.03
N PRO A 66 -19.74 -17.27 5.66
CA PRO A 66 -20.28 -18.58 6.03
C PRO A 66 -19.57 -19.77 5.36
N SER A 67 -18.94 -19.53 4.21
CA SER A 67 -18.29 -20.53 3.37
C SER A 67 -16.96 -21.04 3.94
N LEU A 68 -16.35 -20.33 4.89
CA LEU A 68 -15.04 -20.66 5.45
C LEU A 68 -15.17 -21.15 6.89
N THR A 69 -14.96 -22.43 7.13
CA THR A 69 -14.84 -23.00 8.48
C THR A 69 -13.51 -22.64 9.15
N ARG A 70 -12.45 -22.52 8.34
CA ARG A 70 -11.12 -22.04 8.75
C ARG A 70 -10.99 -20.55 8.48
N LYS A 71 -10.82 -19.79 9.54
CA LYS A 71 -10.65 -18.34 9.52
C LYS A 71 -9.19 -17.98 9.66
N ALA A 72 -8.65 -17.15 8.77
CA ALA A 72 -7.27 -16.68 8.89
C ALA A 72 -7.14 -15.68 10.04
N PHE A 73 -6.09 -15.81 10.84
CA PHE A 73 -5.72 -14.77 11.79
C PHE A 73 -5.01 -13.62 11.08
N TYR A 74 -5.32 -12.42 11.55
CA TYR A 74 -4.47 -11.27 11.41
C TYR A 74 -3.65 -11.10 12.69
N ILE A 75 -2.33 -11.21 12.57
CA ILE A 75 -1.43 -11.09 13.72
C ILE A 75 -0.48 -9.92 13.50
N THR A 76 -0.43 -9.02 14.47
CA THR A 76 0.54 -7.92 14.53
C THR A 76 1.54 -8.17 15.63
N ALA A 77 2.80 -7.89 15.36
CA ALA A 77 3.85 -7.86 16.37
C ALA A 77 4.58 -6.52 16.27
N THR A 78 4.54 -5.73 17.34
CA THR A 78 5.02 -4.35 17.33
C THR A 78 6.00 -4.08 18.47
N TYR A 79 6.94 -3.17 18.24
CA TYR A 79 7.85 -2.68 19.27
C TYR A 79 7.48 -1.27 19.72
N GLY A 80 7.53 -1.04 21.03
CA GLY A 80 7.30 0.27 21.57
C GLY A 80 7.76 0.46 23.01
N GLU A 81 7.63 1.70 23.43
CA GLU A 81 7.87 2.11 24.81
C GLU A 81 6.58 1.94 25.61
N GLU A 82 6.66 1.25 26.75
CA GLU A 82 5.54 1.08 27.65
C GLU A 82 5.32 2.37 28.44
N LEU A 83 4.13 2.94 28.26
CA LEU A 83 3.62 4.09 28.98
C LEU A 83 2.43 3.64 29.85
N PRO A 84 2.05 4.41 30.89
CA PRO A 84 0.87 4.11 31.70
C PRO A 84 -0.41 3.92 30.87
N GLU A 85 -0.53 4.65 29.75
CA GLU A 85 -1.67 4.64 28.84
C GLU A 85 -1.61 3.51 27.78
N GLY A 86 -0.49 2.79 27.64
CA GLY A 86 -0.35 1.77 26.60
C GLY A 86 1.07 1.52 26.11
N ILE A 87 1.21 1.20 24.82
CA ILE A 87 2.51 1.12 24.15
C ILE A 87 2.59 2.27 23.16
N ARG A 88 3.55 3.18 23.34
CA ARG A 88 3.90 4.15 22.32
C ARG A 88 4.71 3.45 21.23
N MET A 89 4.10 3.32 20.06
CA MET A 89 4.78 2.74 18.90
C MET A 89 5.95 3.61 18.47
N ARG A 90 7.02 2.96 18.01
CA ARG A 90 8.24 3.62 17.56
C ARG A 90 8.08 4.25 16.17
N SER A 91 8.95 5.19 15.85
CA SER A 91 8.97 5.82 14.53
C SER A 91 9.50 4.84 13.49
N GLU A 92 8.73 4.60 12.43
CA GLU A 92 9.13 3.74 11.32
C GLU A 92 10.41 4.22 10.60
N HIS A 93 10.86 5.46 10.86
CA HIS A 93 11.93 6.10 10.10
C HIS A 93 13.33 5.71 10.58
N ASN A 94 13.52 5.30 11.85
CA ASN A 94 14.85 5.03 12.39
C ASN A 94 15.39 3.63 11.98
N PHE A 95 16.43 3.57 11.14
CA PHE A 95 16.98 2.32 10.58
C PHE A 95 17.45 1.30 11.62
N LEU A 96 17.89 1.79 12.77
CA LEU A 96 18.41 0.98 13.86
C LEU A 96 17.32 0.44 14.77
N GLU A 97 16.07 0.84 14.57
CA GLU A 97 14.95 0.33 15.35
C GLU A 97 14.44 -1.00 14.77
N PRO A 98 13.95 -1.90 15.64
CA PRO A 98 13.19 -3.08 15.21
C PRO A 98 11.97 -2.68 14.36
N ILE A 99 11.51 -3.57 13.49
CA ILE A 99 10.39 -3.32 12.58
C ILE A 99 9.20 -4.17 12.99
N ASP A 100 8.02 -3.55 12.94
CA ASP A 100 6.75 -4.23 13.17
C ASP A 100 6.49 -5.31 12.10
N LEU A 101 6.13 -6.50 12.56
CA LEU A 101 5.78 -7.62 11.71
C LEU A 101 4.26 -7.80 11.65
N GLU A 102 3.80 -8.22 10.48
CA GLU A 102 2.41 -8.61 10.26
C GLU A 102 2.41 -10.02 9.66
N PHE A 103 1.62 -10.91 10.24
CA PHE A 103 1.43 -12.26 9.73
C PHE A 103 0.00 -12.40 9.24
N ARG A 104 -0.14 -12.76 7.96
CA ARG A 104 -1.42 -12.84 7.25
C ARG A 104 -1.49 -14.15 6.50
N ASP A 105 -2.59 -14.88 6.69
CA ASP A 105 -2.84 -16.21 6.08
C ASP A 105 -1.75 -17.25 6.40
N GLU A 106 -1.00 -17.06 7.48
CA GLU A 106 -0.04 -18.06 7.97
C GLU A 106 -0.70 -18.99 9.00
N PHE A 107 -1.58 -18.42 9.82
CA PHE A 107 -2.24 -19.09 10.93
C PHE A 107 -3.75 -19.03 10.76
N PHE A 108 -4.42 -20.12 11.11
CA PHE A 108 -5.85 -20.28 10.92
C PHE A 108 -6.50 -20.81 12.20
N TYR A 109 -7.75 -20.42 12.41
CA TYR A 109 -8.63 -20.91 13.46
C TYR A 109 -9.82 -21.62 12.83
N ASP A 110 -10.00 -22.89 13.16
CA ASP A 110 -11.19 -23.63 12.77
C ASP A 110 -12.29 -23.34 13.81
N VAL A 111 -13.36 -22.66 13.39
CA VAL A 111 -14.42 -22.20 14.30
C VAL A 111 -15.24 -23.36 14.88
N ASN A 112 -15.32 -24.50 14.17
CA ASN A 112 -16.15 -25.64 14.57
C ASN A 112 -15.40 -26.58 15.52
N THR A 113 -14.15 -26.90 15.17
CA THR A 113 -13.30 -27.78 15.99
C THR A 113 -12.51 -27.02 17.05
N GLU A 114 -12.52 -25.69 16.97
CA GLU A 114 -11.72 -24.76 17.77
C GLU A 114 -10.21 -25.04 17.73
N LYS A 115 -9.72 -25.67 16.66
CA LYS A 115 -8.31 -26.02 16.47
C LYS A 115 -7.54 -24.88 15.78
N LEU A 116 -6.26 -24.81 16.09
CA LEU A 116 -5.34 -23.84 15.48
C LEU A 116 -4.47 -24.55 14.45
N HIS A 117 -4.28 -23.90 13.30
CA HIS A 117 -3.51 -24.45 12.21
C HIS A 117 -2.47 -23.46 11.69
N LYS A 118 -1.37 -23.99 11.17
CA LYS A 118 -0.40 -23.28 10.34
C LYS A 118 -0.36 -23.95 8.99
N GLY A 119 -0.94 -23.30 7.98
CA GLY A 119 -1.32 -23.99 6.74
C GLY A 119 -2.19 -25.21 7.04
N ASN A 120 -1.73 -26.41 6.70
CA ASN A 120 -2.46 -27.67 6.93
C ASN A 120 -2.09 -28.40 8.23
N LYS A 121 -1.09 -27.91 8.98
CA LYS A 121 -0.62 -28.57 10.20
C LYS A 121 -1.35 -28.01 11.43
N GLU A 122 -1.92 -28.87 12.26
CA GLU A 122 -2.45 -28.48 13.57
C GLU A 122 -1.29 -28.06 14.50
N ILE A 123 -1.49 -26.96 15.22
CA ILE A 123 -0.51 -26.38 16.15
C ILE A 123 -1.18 -26.03 17.47
N THR A 124 -0.40 -25.92 18.54
CA THR A 124 -0.93 -25.43 19.81
C THR A 124 -0.99 -23.89 19.85
N ALA A 125 -1.84 -23.34 20.71
CA ALA A 125 -1.93 -21.89 20.92
C ALA A 125 -0.59 -21.29 21.38
N ASN A 126 0.13 -22.00 22.23
CA ASN A 126 1.45 -21.58 22.71
C ASN A 126 2.50 -21.62 21.59
N GLU A 127 2.46 -22.62 20.70
CA GLU A 127 3.32 -22.66 19.52
C GLU A 127 3.11 -21.47 18.60
N LEU A 128 1.84 -21.08 18.35
CA LEU A 128 1.52 -19.87 17.57
C LEU A 128 2.16 -18.63 18.20
N LEU A 129 1.93 -18.42 19.49
CA LEU A 129 2.42 -17.24 20.21
C LEU A 129 3.95 -17.17 20.24
N LEU A 130 4.62 -18.30 20.52
CA LEU A 130 6.07 -18.39 20.55
C LEU A 130 6.71 -18.23 19.17
N GLU A 131 6.07 -18.75 18.11
CA GLU A 131 6.58 -18.60 16.76
C GLU A 131 6.52 -17.13 16.31
N VAL A 132 5.38 -16.47 16.53
CA VAL A 132 5.20 -15.04 16.23
C VAL A 132 6.24 -14.20 16.98
N TYR A 133 6.38 -14.42 18.29
CA TYR A 133 7.36 -13.71 19.11
C TYR A 133 8.80 -14.00 18.67
N GLY A 134 9.11 -15.26 18.36
CA GLY A 134 10.43 -15.69 17.90
C GLY A 134 10.82 -15.02 16.58
N LYS A 135 9.90 -14.92 15.62
CA LYS A 135 10.11 -14.16 14.38
C LYS A 135 10.28 -12.66 14.67
N HIS A 136 9.47 -12.10 15.57
CA HIS A 136 9.54 -10.69 15.95
C HIS A 136 10.90 -10.29 16.54
N ILE A 137 11.44 -11.08 17.49
CA ILE A 137 12.76 -10.83 18.10
C ILE A 137 13.90 -10.91 17.09
N LYS A 138 13.79 -11.66 15.99
CA LYS A 138 14.88 -11.70 15.00
C LYS A 138 15.22 -10.30 14.47
N THR A 139 14.24 -9.39 14.42
CA THR A 139 14.45 -8.01 13.97
C THR A 139 15.35 -7.19 14.91
N THR A 140 15.48 -7.60 16.18
CA THR A 140 16.35 -6.93 17.17
C THR A 140 17.80 -7.40 17.13
N ARG A 141 18.09 -8.51 16.44
CA ARG A 141 19.45 -9.09 16.37
C ARG A 141 20.37 -8.22 15.50
N PRO A 142 21.68 -8.14 15.80
CA PRO A 142 22.60 -7.23 15.12
C PRO A 142 22.72 -7.53 13.63
N PHE A 143 23.29 -8.67 13.23
CA PHE A 143 23.53 -8.97 11.81
C PHE A 143 22.28 -9.51 11.08
N ARG A 144 21.66 -10.56 11.62
CA ARG A 144 20.45 -11.16 11.01
C ARG A 144 19.26 -10.20 11.00
N GLY A 145 19.10 -9.42 12.07
CA GLY A 145 18.02 -8.42 12.16
C GLY A 145 18.28 -7.23 11.26
N LEU A 146 19.53 -6.76 11.08
CA LEU A 146 19.83 -5.70 10.12
C LEU A 146 19.53 -6.10 8.67
N PHE A 147 19.89 -7.33 8.27
CA PHE A 147 19.53 -7.84 6.94
C PHE A 147 18.00 -7.93 6.75
N LEU A 148 17.28 -8.46 7.74
CA LEU A 148 15.82 -8.54 7.69
C LEU A 148 15.20 -7.14 7.63
N ARG A 149 15.71 -6.18 8.42
CA ARG A 149 15.26 -4.79 8.42
C ARG A 149 15.50 -4.10 7.09
N ALA A 150 16.68 -4.26 6.51
CA ALA A 150 17.01 -3.75 5.19
C ALA A 150 16.05 -4.32 4.14
N LYS A 151 15.88 -5.65 4.11
CA LYS A 151 14.95 -6.32 3.19
C LYS A 151 13.52 -5.81 3.35
N LEU A 152 13.01 -5.73 4.58
CA LEU A 152 11.65 -5.23 4.87
C LEU A 152 11.48 -3.77 4.41
N ARG A 153 12.45 -2.90 4.69
CA ARG A 153 12.41 -1.50 4.26
C ARG A 153 12.49 -1.33 2.75
N VAL A 154 13.31 -2.14 2.08
CA VAL A 154 13.40 -2.13 0.60
C VAL A 154 12.02 -2.37 0.00
N TRP A 155 11.32 -3.40 0.45
CA TRP A 155 10.01 -3.75 -0.09
C TRP A 155 8.86 -2.87 0.41
N ARG A 156 8.87 -2.45 1.67
CA ARG A 156 7.75 -1.69 2.27
C ARG A 156 7.85 -0.18 2.12
N ILE A 157 9.07 0.37 1.99
CA ILE A 157 9.30 1.82 1.99
C ILE A 157 9.91 2.26 0.66
N TRP A 158 11.10 1.74 0.32
CA TRP A 158 11.87 2.23 -0.83
C TRP A 158 11.21 1.92 -2.17
N LEU A 159 10.80 0.68 -2.40
CA LEU A 159 10.22 0.27 -3.67
C LEU A 159 8.84 0.93 -3.93
N PRO A 160 7.92 1.00 -2.95
CA PRO A 160 6.69 1.80 -3.09
C PRO A 160 6.99 3.27 -3.34
N TRP A 161 7.94 3.86 -2.60
CA TRP A 161 8.35 5.25 -2.82
C TRP A 161 8.84 5.49 -4.26
N LEU A 162 9.68 4.59 -4.80
CA LEU A 162 10.16 4.67 -6.18
C LEU A 162 9.01 4.64 -7.18
N PHE A 163 8.07 3.70 -7.03
CA PHE A 163 6.91 3.62 -7.92
C PHE A 163 5.97 4.82 -7.77
N THR A 164 5.81 5.35 -6.57
CA THR A 164 5.05 6.59 -6.32
C THR A 164 5.74 7.79 -6.96
N LEU A 165 7.07 7.88 -6.89
CA LEU A 165 7.84 8.92 -7.57
C LEU A 165 7.66 8.85 -9.08
N ILE A 166 7.77 7.66 -9.68
CA ILE A 166 7.54 7.42 -11.11
C ILE A 166 6.10 7.82 -11.48
N SER A 167 5.11 7.42 -10.68
CA SER A 167 3.71 7.80 -10.88
C SER A 167 3.53 9.31 -10.84
N ASN A 168 4.16 10.02 -9.89
CA ASN A 168 4.12 11.48 -9.82
C ASN A 168 4.75 12.14 -11.05
N ILE A 169 5.87 11.62 -11.54
CA ILE A 169 6.50 12.10 -12.79
C ILE A 169 5.50 11.99 -13.95
N PHE A 170 4.81 10.86 -14.09
CA PHE A 170 3.80 10.70 -15.15
C PHE A 170 2.59 11.62 -14.96
N HIS A 171 2.16 11.90 -13.73
CA HIS A 171 1.11 12.88 -13.47
C HIS A 171 1.53 14.29 -13.93
N TYR A 172 2.75 14.71 -13.61
CA TYR A 172 3.26 16.01 -14.06
C TYR A 172 3.41 16.07 -15.58
N LEU A 173 3.89 15.00 -16.21
CA LEU A 173 3.97 14.92 -17.68
C LEU A 173 2.58 15.00 -18.33
N LEU A 174 1.61 14.26 -17.80
CA LEU A 174 0.23 14.30 -18.28
C LEU A 174 -0.35 15.72 -18.17
N PHE A 175 -0.20 16.35 -17.02
CA PHE A 175 -0.65 17.73 -16.81
C PHE A 175 0.02 18.70 -17.79
N PHE A 176 1.32 18.54 -18.07
CA PHE A 176 2.03 19.42 -18.99
C PHE A 176 1.60 19.22 -20.46
N ILE A 177 1.27 17.98 -20.84
CA ILE A 177 0.88 17.62 -22.21
C ILE A 177 -0.58 17.94 -22.48
N SER A 178 -1.51 17.42 -21.66
CA SER A 178 -2.95 17.55 -21.90
C SER A 178 -3.63 18.64 -21.08
N GLY A 179 -3.00 19.09 -19.98
CA GLY A 179 -3.65 19.98 -19.03
C GLY A 179 -4.62 19.27 -18.08
N ASP A 180 -4.77 17.95 -18.24
CA ASP A 180 -5.69 17.17 -17.42
C ASP A 180 -5.11 16.99 -16.03
N LYS A 181 -5.97 17.13 -15.03
CA LYS A 181 -5.69 16.60 -13.70
C LYS A 181 -6.29 15.22 -13.62
N TYR A 182 -5.42 14.22 -13.63
CA TYR A 182 -5.80 12.85 -13.34
C TYR A 182 -5.51 12.58 -11.87
N ALA A 183 -6.53 12.24 -11.09
CA ALA A 183 -6.33 11.70 -9.75
C ALA A 183 -6.62 10.21 -9.79
N TYR A 184 -5.60 9.40 -9.55
CA TYR A 184 -5.74 7.97 -9.34
C TYR A 184 -5.56 7.67 -7.84
N GLU A 185 -6.67 7.58 -7.11
CA GLU A 185 -6.65 7.29 -5.68
C GLU A 185 -7.07 5.83 -5.43
N PHE A 186 -6.24 5.09 -4.70
CA PHE A 186 -6.67 3.88 -4.02
C PHE A 186 -7.37 4.29 -2.73
N LEU A 187 -8.70 4.20 -2.71
CA LEU A 187 -9.44 4.34 -1.47
C LEU A 187 -9.47 2.97 -0.80
N LEU A 188 -8.76 2.82 0.31
CA LEU A 188 -9.03 1.73 1.23
C LEU A 188 -10.36 2.04 1.91
N GLN A 189 -11.32 1.15 1.73
CA GLN A 189 -12.53 1.16 2.55
C GLN A 189 -12.16 0.51 3.88
N GLU A 190 -11.96 1.34 4.89
CA GLU A 190 -11.87 0.89 6.27
C GLU A 190 -13.29 0.92 6.83
N GLU A 191 -13.82 -0.23 7.25
CA GLU A 191 -14.98 -0.20 8.14
C GLU A 191 -14.50 0.37 9.47
N ASN A 192 -15.07 1.50 9.87
CA ASN A 192 -14.86 1.99 11.22
C ASN A 192 -15.53 1.04 12.22
N LEU A 193 -15.25 1.27 13.50
CA LEU A 193 -15.77 0.49 14.63
C LEU A 193 -17.31 0.47 14.73
N ASN A 194 -18.02 1.24 13.90
CA ASN A 194 -19.49 1.33 13.82
C ASN A 194 -20.07 0.74 12.52
N GLY A 195 -19.27 0.05 11.70
CA GLY A 195 -19.72 -0.52 10.42
C GLY A 195 -19.98 0.51 9.31
N GLN A 196 -19.53 1.76 9.49
CA GLN A 196 -19.55 2.76 8.43
C GLN A 196 -18.23 2.75 7.67
N ILE A 197 -18.34 2.71 6.35
CA ILE A 197 -17.19 2.73 5.44
C ILE A 197 -16.57 4.14 5.49
N ILE A 198 -15.41 4.27 6.15
CA ILE A 198 -14.56 5.46 6.06
C ILE A 198 -13.55 5.20 4.94
N SER A 199 -13.61 6.01 3.88
CA SER A 199 -12.54 6.05 2.88
C SER A 199 -11.40 6.89 3.43
N SER A 200 -10.35 6.26 3.99
CA SER A 200 -9.18 6.97 4.49
C SER A 200 -8.10 7.07 3.41
N ARG A 201 -7.41 8.22 3.37
CA ARG A 201 -6.29 8.48 2.47
C ARG A 201 -5.07 7.76 3.03
N MET A 202 -4.43 6.91 2.23
CA MET A 202 -3.38 5.98 2.67
C MET A 202 -2.27 6.69 3.48
N LYS A 203 -2.26 6.47 4.79
CA LYS A 203 -1.10 6.63 5.67
C LYS A 203 -1.04 5.39 6.55
N GLY A 204 -0.35 4.37 6.04
CA GLY A 204 0.16 3.20 6.76
C GLY A 204 -0.75 2.61 7.84
N ARG A 205 -1.54 1.60 7.46
CA ARG A 205 -2.10 0.46 8.23
C ARG A 205 -3.47 0.09 7.63
N VAL A 206 -3.96 -1.11 7.94
CA VAL A 206 -5.26 -1.71 7.54
C VAL A 206 -5.22 -2.60 6.27
N SER A 207 -6.21 -3.50 6.23
CA SER A 207 -6.22 -4.90 5.80
C SER A 207 -6.08 -5.16 4.30
N GLU A 208 -5.53 -6.33 3.98
CA GLU A 208 -5.59 -6.94 2.64
C GLU A 208 -7.04 -7.33 2.40
N ASP A 209 -7.77 -6.40 1.80
CA ASP A 209 -8.92 -6.77 1.02
C ASP A 209 -8.74 -6.17 -0.37
N THR A 210 -8.19 -6.98 -1.26
CA THR A 210 -8.11 -6.67 -2.69
C THR A 210 -9.48 -6.41 -3.31
N GLY A 211 -10.59 -6.73 -2.62
CA GLY A 211 -11.95 -6.49 -3.06
C GLY A 211 -12.59 -5.15 -2.64
N SER A 212 -12.02 -4.39 -1.70
CA SER A 212 -12.65 -3.15 -1.19
C SER A 212 -11.95 -1.85 -1.63
N ALA A 213 -10.85 -1.96 -2.38
CA ALA A 213 -10.15 -0.79 -2.92
C ALA A 213 -10.99 -0.13 -4.03
N LYS A 214 -11.80 0.88 -3.68
CA LYS A 214 -12.49 1.67 -4.70
C LYS A 214 -11.48 2.56 -5.39
N THR A 215 -11.33 2.36 -6.69
CA THR A 215 -10.57 3.27 -7.54
C THR A 215 -11.46 4.49 -7.80
N LYS A 216 -11.02 5.66 -7.37
CA LYS A 216 -11.69 6.91 -7.75
C LYS A 216 -10.84 7.60 -8.79
N GLU A 217 -11.32 7.58 -10.03
CA GLU A 217 -10.76 8.38 -11.12
C GLU A 217 -11.53 9.71 -11.11
N LYS A 218 -10.82 10.82 -10.90
CA LYS A 218 -11.37 12.16 -11.18
C LYS A 218 -10.62 12.72 -12.37
N GLU A 219 -11.38 13.13 -13.37
CA GLU A 219 -10.89 13.88 -14.53
C GLU A 219 -11.46 15.29 -14.44
N GLU A 220 -10.59 16.28 -14.29
CA GLU A 220 -10.95 17.68 -14.56
C GLU A 220 -10.51 18.00 -15.99
N GLU A 221 -11.47 18.29 -16.87
CA GLU A 221 -11.18 18.64 -18.26
C GLU A 221 -10.31 19.91 -18.36
N ALA A 222 -9.33 19.87 -19.26
CA ALA A 222 -8.49 21.01 -19.57
C ALA A 222 -9.30 22.22 -20.10
N LYS A 223 -8.82 23.44 -19.81
CA LYS A 223 -9.40 24.68 -20.35
C LYS A 223 -9.34 24.67 -21.89
N LYS A 224 -10.50 24.87 -22.52
CA LYS A 224 -10.65 24.96 -23.98
C LYS A 224 -10.41 26.40 -24.47
N ILE A 225 -9.82 26.55 -25.64
CA ILE A 225 -9.65 27.82 -26.36
C ILE A 225 -10.41 27.75 -27.68
N ASP A 226 -10.81 28.90 -28.20
CA ASP A 226 -11.31 29.00 -29.57
C ASP A 226 -10.13 29.10 -30.53
N PHE A 227 -10.02 28.13 -31.44
CA PHE A 227 -8.99 28.06 -32.46
C PHE A 227 -9.66 27.85 -33.81
N PHE A 228 -9.65 28.89 -34.64
CA PHE A 228 -10.33 28.93 -35.94
C PHE A 228 -11.82 28.53 -35.88
N GLY A 229 -12.54 28.95 -34.82
CA GLY A 229 -13.96 28.66 -34.63
C GLY A 229 -14.25 27.32 -33.95
N ASN A 230 -13.22 26.53 -33.65
CA ASN A 230 -13.35 25.24 -32.95
C ASN A 230 -12.87 25.35 -31.50
N LYS A 231 -13.64 24.77 -30.57
CA LYS A 231 -13.23 24.67 -29.16
C LYS A 231 -12.26 23.51 -28.99
N VAL A 232 -10.99 23.82 -28.82
CA VAL A 232 -9.89 22.85 -28.72
C VAL A 232 -9.16 22.95 -27.37
N PRO A 233 -8.56 21.87 -26.86
CA PRO A 233 -7.83 21.91 -25.60
C PRO A 233 -6.56 22.76 -25.74
N ARG A 234 -6.34 23.70 -24.81
CA ARG A 234 -5.23 24.67 -24.90
C ARG A 234 -3.84 24.02 -24.79
N TRP A 235 -3.68 23.11 -23.84
CA TRP A 235 -2.38 22.55 -23.47
C TRP A 235 -1.74 21.67 -24.55
N PRO A 236 -2.47 20.73 -25.20
CA PRO A 236 -1.95 19.95 -26.32
C PRO A 236 -1.37 20.83 -27.42
N ILE A 237 -2.05 21.94 -27.76
CA ILE A 237 -1.59 22.87 -28.80
C ILE A 237 -0.30 23.56 -28.36
N VAL A 238 -0.28 24.14 -27.15
CA VAL A 238 0.91 24.82 -26.61
C VAL A 238 2.09 23.86 -26.53
N PHE A 239 1.87 22.65 -26.03
CA PHE A 239 2.89 21.61 -25.93
C PHE A 239 3.39 21.18 -27.30
N TYR A 240 2.48 20.91 -28.24
CA TYR A 240 2.80 20.53 -29.61
C TYR A 240 3.67 21.59 -30.30
N SER A 241 3.30 22.87 -30.19
CA SER A 241 4.08 23.98 -30.75
C SER A 241 5.46 24.11 -30.09
N ALA A 242 5.53 24.04 -28.76
CA ALA A 242 6.80 24.09 -28.04
C ALA A 242 7.72 22.92 -28.40
N LEU A 243 7.17 21.71 -28.54
CA LEU A 243 7.92 20.53 -28.95
C LEU A 243 8.55 20.71 -30.33
N HIS A 244 7.80 21.20 -31.31
CA HIS A 244 8.31 21.47 -32.66
C HIS A 244 9.39 22.55 -32.66
N LEU A 245 9.22 23.62 -31.87
CA LEU A 245 10.22 24.66 -31.71
C LEU A 245 11.52 24.10 -31.10
N CYS A 246 11.42 23.25 -30.07
CA CYS A 246 12.57 22.57 -29.48
C CYS A 246 13.27 21.65 -30.49
N ILE A 247 12.52 20.86 -31.27
CA ILE A 247 13.07 19.99 -32.32
C ILE A 247 13.83 20.82 -33.35
N TRP A 248 13.24 21.93 -33.81
CA TRP A 248 13.90 22.84 -34.75
C TRP A 248 15.20 23.42 -34.18
N PHE A 249 15.19 23.85 -32.92
CA PHE A 249 16.39 24.37 -32.25
C PHE A 249 17.48 23.31 -32.14
N LEU A 250 17.13 22.06 -31.80
CA LEU A 250 18.08 20.94 -31.72
C LEU A 250 18.70 20.64 -33.09
N ILE A 251 17.89 20.60 -34.16
CA ILE A 251 18.38 20.39 -35.53
C ILE A 251 19.39 21.47 -35.90
N LYS A 252 19.08 22.74 -35.62
CA LYS A 252 19.98 23.86 -35.90
C LYS A 252 21.24 23.83 -35.05
N TYR A 253 21.12 23.58 -33.75
CA TYR A 253 22.25 23.52 -32.82
C TYR A 253 23.26 22.42 -33.19
N PHE A 254 22.76 21.24 -33.56
CA PHE A 254 23.60 20.10 -33.95
C PHE A 254 23.98 20.12 -35.44
N SER A 255 23.56 21.12 -36.21
CA SER A 255 23.82 21.23 -37.66
C SER A 255 23.44 19.94 -38.42
N ILE A 256 22.33 19.32 -38.03
CA ILE A 256 21.84 18.09 -38.66
C ILE A 256 21.42 18.42 -40.10
N GLN A 257 21.89 17.64 -41.08
CA GLN A 257 21.48 17.78 -42.48
C GLN A 257 19.98 17.51 -42.64
N THR A 258 19.26 18.43 -43.28
CA THR A 258 17.79 18.43 -43.37
C THR A 258 17.24 18.15 -44.76
N ASP A 259 18.07 17.89 -45.76
CA ASP A 259 17.66 17.80 -47.18
C ASP A 259 16.45 16.87 -47.42
N GLN A 260 16.44 15.69 -46.77
CA GLN A 260 15.32 14.74 -46.89
C GLN A 260 14.05 15.21 -46.17
N ILE A 261 14.22 15.91 -45.04
CA ILE A 261 13.11 16.48 -44.26
C ILE A 261 12.49 17.62 -45.06
N GLU A 262 13.30 18.52 -45.61
CA GLU A 262 12.84 19.61 -46.47
C GLU A 262 12.11 19.09 -47.72
N TYR A 263 12.63 18.03 -48.35
CA TYR A 263 11.94 17.37 -49.45
C TYR A 263 10.56 16.82 -49.02
N PHE A 264 10.49 16.12 -47.88
CA PHE A 264 9.22 15.62 -47.34
C PHE A 264 8.21 16.74 -47.07
N PHE A 265 8.67 17.84 -46.45
CA PHE A 265 7.83 18.98 -46.11
C PHE A 265 7.53 19.93 -47.28
N SER A 266 8.15 19.74 -48.45
CA SER A 266 7.80 20.49 -49.67
C SER A 266 6.44 20.06 -50.26
N ASN A 267 5.95 18.87 -49.89
CA ASN A 267 4.65 18.37 -50.32
C ASN A 267 3.55 18.72 -49.31
N ASN A 268 2.69 19.69 -49.64
CA ASN A 268 1.60 20.16 -48.79
C ASN A 268 0.70 19.04 -48.22
N PHE A 269 0.41 17.99 -49.00
CA PHE A 269 -0.41 16.88 -48.53
C PHE A 269 0.29 16.08 -47.42
N LEU A 270 1.58 15.80 -47.58
CA LEU A 270 2.37 15.09 -46.56
C LEU A 270 2.52 15.93 -45.29
N VAL A 271 2.66 17.25 -45.41
CA VAL A 271 2.69 18.17 -44.26
C VAL A 271 1.38 18.10 -43.49
N VAL A 272 0.23 18.21 -44.16
CA VAL A 272 -1.07 18.13 -43.51
C VAL A 272 -1.27 16.76 -42.84
N LEU A 273 -0.93 15.67 -43.52
CA LEU A 273 -1.03 14.32 -42.96
C LEU A 273 -0.14 14.17 -41.72
N TYR A 274 1.10 14.64 -41.79
CA TYR A 274 2.04 14.65 -40.66
C TYR A 274 1.46 15.39 -39.46
N VAL A 275 0.93 16.61 -39.67
CA VAL A 275 0.35 17.42 -38.59
C VAL A 275 -0.84 16.70 -37.96
N ILE A 276 -1.76 16.15 -38.75
CA ILE A 276 -2.94 15.42 -38.22
C ILE A 276 -2.50 14.21 -37.39
N VAL A 277 -1.61 13.37 -37.92
CA VAL A 277 -1.19 12.14 -37.25
C VAL A 277 -0.38 12.44 -35.99
N SER A 278 0.58 13.35 -36.07
CA SER A 278 1.43 13.71 -34.91
C SER A 278 0.64 14.45 -33.83
N PHE A 279 -0.31 15.30 -34.20
CA PHE A 279 -1.20 15.96 -33.25
C PHE A 279 -2.13 14.95 -32.58
N TRP A 280 -2.72 14.01 -33.33
CA TRP A 280 -3.52 12.93 -32.75
C TRP A 280 -2.73 12.08 -31.76
N LEU A 281 -1.45 11.79 -32.05
CA LEU A 281 -0.57 11.09 -31.12
C LEU A 281 -0.37 11.87 -29.81
N ILE A 282 -0.20 13.19 -29.89
CA ILE A 282 0.02 14.05 -28.71
C ILE A 282 -1.26 14.29 -27.91
N GLU A 283 -2.39 14.50 -28.59
CA GLU A 283 -3.66 14.81 -27.94
C GLU A 283 -4.32 13.56 -27.35
N THR A 284 -4.25 12.42 -28.05
CA THR A 284 -5.02 11.22 -27.69
C THR A 284 -4.14 10.09 -27.17
N VAL A 285 -3.16 9.64 -27.96
CA VAL A 285 -2.41 8.42 -27.65
C VAL A 285 -1.50 8.60 -26.45
N LEU A 286 -0.75 9.70 -26.39
CA LEU A 286 0.22 9.95 -25.34
C LEU A 286 -0.45 10.13 -23.96
N PRO A 287 -1.52 10.93 -23.79
CA PRO A 287 -2.27 11.01 -22.53
C PRO A 287 -2.85 9.65 -22.09
N PHE A 288 -3.38 8.86 -23.03
CA PHE A 288 -3.90 7.53 -22.73
C PHE A 288 -2.81 6.58 -22.21
N LEU A 289 -1.63 6.57 -22.83
CA LEU A 289 -0.49 5.79 -22.35
C LEU A 289 0.00 6.26 -20.98
N LEU A 290 0.07 7.57 -20.75
CA LEU A 290 0.46 8.13 -19.44
C LEU A 290 -0.53 7.74 -18.34
N LYS A 291 -1.85 7.83 -18.57
CA LYS A 291 -2.87 7.36 -17.62
C LYS A 291 -2.68 5.88 -17.28
N LYS A 292 -2.41 5.03 -18.28
CA LYS A 292 -2.09 3.60 -18.05
C LYS A 292 -0.83 3.41 -17.20
N LEU A 293 0.23 4.17 -17.48
CA LEU A 293 1.50 4.09 -16.73
C LEU A 293 1.36 4.57 -15.29
N ILE A 294 0.57 5.63 -15.05
CA ILE A 294 0.20 6.10 -13.72
C ILE A 294 -0.49 4.97 -12.95
N LYS A 295 -1.55 4.39 -13.54
CA LYS A 295 -2.31 3.29 -12.92
C LYS A 295 -1.42 2.07 -12.62
N TYR A 296 -0.57 1.69 -13.57
CA TYR A 296 0.35 0.57 -13.41
C TYR A 296 1.37 0.82 -12.30
N SER A 297 2.01 1.98 -12.28
CA SER A 297 3.02 2.35 -11.27
C SER A 297 2.40 2.44 -9.87
N SER A 298 1.23 3.07 -9.74
CA SER A 298 0.50 3.12 -8.47
C SER A 298 0.10 1.72 -7.99
N THR A 299 -0.32 0.82 -8.90
CA THR A 299 -0.62 -0.57 -8.56
C THR A 299 0.61 -1.34 -8.09
N LEU A 300 1.76 -1.15 -8.75
CA LEU A 300 3.04 -1.74 -8.34
C LEU A 300 3.50 -1.22 -6.98
N SER A 301 3.33 0.08 -6.70
CA SER A 301 3.62 0.66 -5.39
C SER A 301 2.85 -0.06 -4.28
N ARG A 302 1.54 -0.30 -4.49
CA ARG A 302 0.67 -1.05 -3.58
C ARG A 302 1.11 -2.52 -3.43
N LEU A 303 1.40 -3.20 -4.54
CA LEU A 303 1.84 -4.60 -4.50
C LEU A 303 3.18 -4.75 -3.77
N ALA A 304 4.08 -3.78 -3.92
CA ALA A 304 5.34 -3.75 -3.21
C ALA A 304 5.13 -3.54 -1.70
N SER A 305 4.29 -2.59 -1.29
CA SER A 305 4.05 -2.28 0.13
C SER A 305 3.43 -3.45 0.89
N HIS A 306 2.60 -4.25 0.22
CA HIS A 306 1.92 -5.40 0.82
C HIS A 306 2.59 -6.76 0.52
N LYS A 307 3.77 -6.76 -0.11
CA LYS A 307 4.45 -8.02 -0.42
C LYS A 307 4.76 -8.81 0.86
N LYS A 308 4.28 -10.05 0.93
CA LYS A 308 4.64 -10.98 2.01
C LYS A 308 6.14 -11.26 1.98
N ILE A 309 6.84 -10.94 3.07
CA ILE A 309 8.27 -11.12 3.21
C ILE A 309 8.51 -12.18 4.27
N LYS A 310 9.01 -13.35 3.85
CA LYS A 310 9.42 -14.40 4.78
C LYS A 310 10.55 -13.89 5.68
N ALA A 311 10.33 -13.95 6.99
CA ALA A 311 11.21 -13.49 8.07
C ALA A 311 11.99 -14.62 8.78
#